data_AF-A0A812XSV3-F1
#
_entry.id   AF-A0A812XSV3-F1
#
_cell.length_a   1.000
_cell.length_b   1.000
_cell.length_c   1.000
_cell.angle_alpha   90.00
_cell.angle_beta   90.00
_cell.angle_gamma   90.00
#
_symmetry.space_group_name_H-M   'P 1'
#
loop_
_entity.id
_entity.type
_entity.pdbx_description
1 polymer ?
#
loop_
_entity_poly.entity_id
_entity_poly.type
_entity_poly.pdbx_seq_one_letter_code
_entity_poly.pdbx_strand_id
1 'polypeptide(L)'
;MIRREAFERLRQALNVLKDHHYDPWNWHEYLADEPEEGEEEEEEEEEVDLEMLALKPKRRKNIDKLKAHLLTVVQELNRAGHAADLAYYYMSVQPELMKECVVIMGVAGDIDEDLLMESGDASPEKIMAALQAKLDAAHERIEELTDEVNDLTKRLKQKTEESEDRWGHWQRSKMQGEEAMQRLDEQTRSLMMVLEREGKLAAAYNDLYARHNRARKLMIYKGTHLMRDRLFLRNKKENLFYGFHGFITVLQQEKEERIRRELEEMRDSVEFALRNEVRFLLSENQLCNASSRRLAEETNRLKLDRRALAKRLLYKQRPYERLEYLLWTWEIWQTTRGALRLEKDLAREKATVAAVNQQFTWTSRQMVPLMDFMDQLRMDVVKEQMQGDIVRRELVAQSARQFAYLADQLRSQRKQELDMLLRLRHLENEAKDERIAVLEREIAEDKHIHALKGMVVDLETNLRRALDRRKQRSYVVPPANGPRCVQCGRETSFRG
;
A
#
# COMPACT_ATOMS: atom_id res chain seq x y z
N MET A 1 -43.36 38.38 -53.60
CA MET A 1 -43.71 38.60 -52.18
C MET A 1 -44.19 37.29 -51.54
N ILE A 2 -45.49 36.93 -51.62
CA ILE A 2 -46.08 35.71 -51.01
C ILE A 2 -45.27 34.40 -51.20
N ARG A 3 -44.62 34.22 -52.35
CA ARG A 3 -43.81 33.02 -52.65
C ARG A 3 -42.49 32.97 -51.88
N ARG A 4 -41.77 34.09 -51.77
CA ARG A 4 -40.50 34.19 -50.99
C ARG A 4 -40.78 33.87 -49.53
N GLU A 5 -41.89 34.42 -49.05
CA GLU A 5 -42.44 34.22 -47.71
C GLU A 5 -42.72 32.74 -47.39
N ALA A 6 -43.09 31.90 -48.38
CA ALA A 6 -43.30 30.47 -48.16
C ALA A 6 -41.98 29.72 -47.86
N PHE A 7 -40.91 30.00 -48.61
CA PHE A 7 -39.60 29.40 -48.37
C PHE A 7 -38.91 30.00 -47.12
N GLU A 8 -39.12 31.28 -46.84
CA GLU A 8 -38.69 31.93 -45.59
C GLU A 8 -39.38 31.31 -44.36
N ARG A 9 -40.70 31.04 -44.44
CA ARG A 9 -41.45 30.33 -43.38
C ARG A 9 -40.96 28.89 -43.18
N LEU A 10 -40.64 28.17 -44.27
CA LEU A 10 -40.07 26.83 -44.19
C LEU A 10 -38.69 26.85 -43.52
N ARG A 11 -37.81 27.77 -43.93
CA ARG A 11 -36.50 27.96 -43.30
C ARG A 11 -36.61 28.32 -41.82
N GLN A 12 -37.54 29.21 -41.45
CA GLN A 12 -37.80 29.57 -40.05
C GLN A 12 -38.28 28.35 -39.23
N ALA A 13 -39.21 27.54 -39.75
CA ALA A 13 -39.67 26.34 -39.08
C ALA A 13 -38.56 25.28 -38.90
N LEU A 14 -37.71 25.10 -39.91
CA LEU A 14 -36.56 24.20 -39.84
C LEU A 14 -35.48 24.69 -38.87
N ASN A 15 -35.20 26.00 -38.82
CA ASN A 15 -34.28 26.58 -37.83
C ASN A 15 -34.81 26.40 -36.40
N VAL A 16 -36.11 26.63 -36.15
CA VAL A 16 -36.73 26.38 -34.82
C VAL A 16 -36.57 24.93 -34.39
N LEU A 17 -36.75 23.97 -35.30
CA LEU A 17 -36.49 22.55 -35.02
C LEU A 17 -35.00 22.27 -34.73
N LYS A 18 -34.09 22.88 -35.51
CA LYS A 18 -32.64 22.71 -35.32
C LYS A 18 -32.14 23.29 -34.00
N ASP A 19 -32.51 24.52 -33.70
CA ASP A 19 -31.94 25.29 -32.58
C ASP A 19 -32.52 24.89 -31.21
N HIS A 20 -33.72 24.27 -31.18
CA HIS A 20 -34.41 23.93 -29.94
C HIS A 20 -34.62 22.42 -29.71
N HIS A 21 -34.66 21.60 -30.76
CA HIS A 21 -35.10 20.20 -30.65
C HIS A 21 -34.12 19.16 -31.21
N TYR A 22 -33.17 19.57 -32.06
CA TYR A 22 -32.21 18.66 -32.69
C TYR A 22 -30.99 18.32 -31.83
N ASP A 23 -30.53 19.24 -30.97
CA ASP A 23 -29.35 19.00 -30.10
C ASP A 23 -29.66 17.92 -29.05
N PRO A 24 -28.94 16.78 -29.02
CA PRO A 24 -29.10 15.76 -27.99
C PRO A 24 -28.90 16.28 -26.55
N TRP A 25 -28.13 17.36 -26.36
CA TRP A 25 -27.91 17.93 -25.03
C TRP A 25 -29.19 18.48 -24.39
N ASN A 26 -30.14 18.98 -25.19
CA ASN A 26 -31.45 19.43 -24.71
C ASN A 26 -32.33 18.28 -24.18
N TRP A 27 -31.94 17.02 -24.38
CA TRP A 27 -32.71 15.85 -23.96
C TRP A 27 -32.20 15.23 -22.66
N HIS A 28 -30.98 15.57 -22.20
CA HIS A 28 -30.43 15.03 -20.95
C HIS A 28 -31.24 15.44 -19.71
N GLU A 29 -31.90 16.61 -19.72
CA GLU A 29 -32.80 17.04 -18.62
C GLU A 29 -34.00 16.09 -18.39
N TYR A 30 -34.34 15.26 -19.38
CA TYR A 30 -35.42 14.26 -19.26
C TYR A 30 -34.91 12.85 -18.91
N LEU A 31 -33.60 12.62 -19.05
CA LEU A 31 -32.92 11.34 -18.84
C LEU A 31 -32.13 11.29 -17.54
N ALA A 32 -31.93 12.42 -16.87
CA ALA A 32 -31.50 12.44 -15.48
C ALA A 32 -32.59 11.81 -14.62
N ASP A 33 -32.23 10.71 -13.94
CA ASP A 33 -32.96 10.29 -12.75
C ASP A 33 -32.86 11.44 -11.75
N GLU A 34 -33.99 12.10 -11.44
CA GLU A 34 -34.06 12.93 -10.24
C GLU A 34 -33.73 11.98 -9.07
N PRO A 35 -32.72 12.26 -8.23
CA PRO A 35 -32.49 11.43 -7.05
C PRO A 35 -33.81 11.39 -6.26
N GLU A 36 -34.12 10.23 -5.68
CA GLU A 36 -35.22 10.11 -4.74
C GLU A 36 -34.84 10.85 -3.44
N GLU A 37 -34.89 12.19 -3.48
CA GLU A 37 -35.00 13.07 -2.31
C GLU A 37 -36.36 12.79 -1.67
N GLY A 38 -36.42 11.64 -1.00
CA GLY A 38 -37.58 11.00 -0.41
C GLY A 38 -37.24 10.11 0.78
N GLU A 39 -35.98 10.14 1.23
CA GLU A 39 -35.47 9.69 2.53
C GLU A 39 -34.37 10.69 2.94
N GLU A 40 -34.37 11.14 4.20
CA GLU A 40 -33.43 12.15 4.78
C GLU A 40 -33.63 13.65 4.44
N GLU A 41 -34.87 14.16 4.44
CA GLU A 41 -35.12 15.47 5.08
C GLU A 41 -35.65 15.20 6.50
N GLU A 42 -34.89 15.60 7.53
CA GLU A 42 -35.25 15.43 8.93
C GLU A 42 -36.54 16.20 9.25
N GLU A 43 -37.46 15.56 9.99
CA GLU A 43 -38.71 16.18 10.44
C GLU A 43 -38.44 17.26 11.52
N GLU A 44 -38.05 18.47 11.11
CA GLU A 44 -38.31 19.67 11.91
C GLU A 44 -39.81 19.96 11.86
N GLU A 45 -40.52 19.59 12.93
CA GLU A 45 -41.94 19.91 13.17
C GLU A 45 -42.16 21.43 13.38
N GLU A 46 -42.02 22.23 12.32
CA GLU A 46 -42.69 23.54 12.22
C GLU A 46 -44.05 23.37 11.51
N GLU A 47 -45.09 24.06 12.00
CA GLU A 47 -46.46 24.00 11.44
C GLU A 47 -46.50 24.52 9.98
N VAL A 48 -46.27 23.63 9.01
CA VAL A 48 -46.37 23.99 7.59
C VAL A 48 -47.84 24.13 7.20
N ASP A 49 -48.28 25.38 7.11
CA ASP A 49 -49.63 25.78 6.70
C ASP A 49 -50.08 25.08 5.41
N LEU A 50 -51.13 24.25 5.53
CA LEU A 50 -51.61 23.36 4.47
C LEU A 50 -52.12 24.13 3.24
N GLU A 51 -52.59 25.36 3.40
CA GLU A 51 -52.99 26.22 2.26
C GLU A 51 -51.78 26.70 1.45
N MET A 52 -50.64 26.98 2.11
CA MET A 52 -49.39 27.37 1.46
C MET A 52 -48.76 26.22 0.68
N LEU A 53 -48.88 24.97 1.17
CA LEU A 53 -48.46 23.77 0.43
C LEU A 53 -49.29 23.54 -0.84
N ALA A 54 -50.60 23.83 -0.81
CA ALA A 54 -51.47 23.70 -1.99
C ALA A 54 -51.16 24.72 -3.10
N LEU A 55 -50.53 25.84 -2.76
CA LEU A 55 -50.14 26.91 -3.69
C LEU A 55 -48.75 26.71 -4.32
N LYS A 56 -47.90 25.83 -3.77
CA LYS A 56 -46.60 25.50 -4.39
C LYS A 56 -46.84 24.76 -5.73
N PRO A 57 -46.31 25.22 -6.87
CA PRO A 57 -46.50 24.55 -8.14
C PRO A 57 -45.85 23.16 -8.10
N LYS A 58 -46.67 22.10 -8.20
CA LYS A 58 -46.20 20.71 -8.20
C LYS A 58 -45.15 20.52 -9.30
N ARG A 59 -43.92 20.13 -8.91
CA ARG A 59 -42.87 19.72 -9.86
C ARG A 59 -43.45 18.63 -10.77
N ARG A 60 -43.46 18.87 -12.08
CA ARG A 60 -43.90 17.86 -13.06
C ARG A 60 -42.84 16.77 -13.13
N LYS A 61 -43.24 15.50 -13.15
CA LYS A 61 -42.31 14.37 -13.32
C LYS A 61 -41.57 14.48 -14.65
N ASN A 62 -40.33 14.00 -14.74
CA ASN A 62 -39.52 14.07 -15.97
C ASN A 62 -40.23 13.46 -17.18
N ILE A 63 -40.99 12.37 -16.98
CA ILE A 63 -41.81 11.75 -18.03
C ILE A 63 -42.92 12.67 -18.58
N ASP A 64 -43.47 13.59 -17.77
CA ASP A 64 -44.51 14.53 -18.19
C ASP A 64 -43.90 15.82 -18.78
N LYS A 65 -42.69 16.21 -18.34
CA LYS A 65 -41.85 17.21 -19.05
C LYS A 65 -41.53 16.71 -20.47
N LEU A 66 -41.06 15.47 -20.60
CA LEU A 66 -40.74 14.82 -21.87
C LEU A 66 -41.96 14.68 -22.80
N LYS A 67 -43.12 14.25 -22.30
CA LYS A 67 -44.37 14.21 -23.09
C LYS A 67 -44.73 15.59 -23.63
N ALA A 68 -44.62 16.64 -22.81
CA ALA A 68 -44.89 18.01 -23.25
C ALA A 68 -43.90 18.45 -24.34
N HIS A 69 -42.61 18.16 -24.18
CA HIS A 69 -41.57 18.45 -25.18
C HIS A 69 -41.82 17.71 -26.50
N LEU A 70 -42.11 16.42 -26.45
CA LEU A 70 -42.44 15.62 -27.65
C LEU A 70 -43.70 16.15 -28.36
N LEU A 71 -44.72 16.58 -27.62
CA LEU A 71 -45.90 17.23 -28.21
C LEU A 71 -45.56 18.56 -28.90
N THR A 72 -44.64 19.37 -28.34
CA THR A 72 -44.15 20.57 -29.04
C THR A 72 -43.34 20.23 -30.29
N VAL A 73 -42.44 19.23 -30.24
CA VAL A 73 -41.69 18.74 -31.41
C VAL A 73 -42.63 18.32 -32.53
N VAL A 74 -43.69 17.55 -32.23
CA VAL A 74 -44.69 17.14 -33.21
C VAL A 74 -45.46 18.34 -33.79
N GLN A 75 -45.73 19.37 -33.01
CA GLN A 75 -46.38 20.60 -33.51
C GLN A 75 -45.47 21.38 -34.45
N GLU A 76 -44.18 21.56 -34.12
CA GLU A 76 -43.23 22.24 -35.00
C GLU A 76 -42.93 21.42 -36.27
N LEU A 77 -42.85 20.09 -36.18
CA LEU A 77 -42.76 19.20 -37.34
C LEU A 77 -43.97 19.33 -38.28
N ASN A 78 -45.18 19.42 -37.75
CA ASN A 78 -46.38 19.65 -38.58
C ASN A 78 -46.36 21.04 -39.25
N ARG A 79 -45.85 22.08 -38.56
CA ARG A 79 -45.67 23.42 -39.16
C ARG A 79 -44.63 23.41 -40.27
N ALA A 80 -43.50 22.74 -40.06
CA ALA A 80 -42.47 22.54 -41.08
C ALA A 80 -43.02 21.74 -42.27
N GLY A 81 -43.80 20.68 -42.03
CA GLY A 81 -44.49 19.91 -43.07
C GLY A 81 -45.43 20.76 -43.92
N HIS A 82 -46.32 21.55 -43.31
CA HIS A 82 -47.19 22.46 -44.06
C HIS A 82 -46.44 23.55 -44.83
N ALA A 83 -45.32 24.05 -44.29
CA ALA A 83 -44.45 24.98 -45.02
C ALA A 83 -43.71 24.28 -46.19
N ALA A 84 -43.35 23.00 -46.04
CA ALA A 84 -42.75 22.17 -47.09
C ALA A 84 -43.73 21.83 -48.21
N ASP A 85 -44.97 21.46 -47.88
CA ASP A 85 -46.05 21.24 -48.88
C ASP A 85 -46.30 22.51 -49.71
N LEU A 86 -46.34 23.67 -49.06
CA LEU A 86 -46.54 24.97 -49.71
C LEU A 86 -45.34 25.36 -50.59
N ALA A 87 -44.12 25.12 -50.12
CA ALA A 87 -42.90 25.31 -50.89
C ALA A 87 -42.86 24.39 -52.13
N TYR A 88 -43.15 23.10 -51.96
CA TYR A 88 -43.19 22.09 -53.02
C TYR A 88 -44.26 22.41 -54.08
N TYR A 89 -45.44 22.89 -53.65
CA TYR A 89 -46.47 23.41 -54.56
C TYR A 89 -45.93 24.55 -55.44
N TYR A 90 -45.20 25.51 -54.86
CA TYR A 90 -44.61 26.59 -55.66
C TYR A 90 -43.45 26.14 -56.56
N MET A 91 -42.64 25.15 -56.15
CA MET A 91 -41.58 24.57 -57.00
C MET A 91 -42.17 23.83 -58.21
N SER A 92 -43.22 23.02 -57.99
CA SER A 92 -43.84 22.19 -59.04
C SER A 92 -44.64 23.01 -60.06
N VAL A 93 -45.21 24.15 -59.66
CA VAL A 93 -45.96 25.04 -60.58
C VAL A 93 -45.04 25.96 -61.38
N GLN A 94 -43.83 26.30 -60.89
CA GLN A 94 -42.87 27.18 -61.58
C GLN A 94 -41.40 26.71 -61.42
N PRO A 95 -40.98 25.66 -62.13
CA PRO A 95 -39.64 25.06 -61.97
C PRO A 95 -38.49 26.00 -62.35
N GLU A 96 -38.72 26.98 -63.23
CA GLU A 96 -37.73 27.99 -63.65
C GLU A 96 -37.18 28.83 -62.47
N LEU A 97 -37.95 28.97 -61.38
CA LEU A 97 -37.58 29.75 -60.20
C LEU A 97 -36.94 28.90 -59.09
N MET A 98 -36.74 27.59 -59.32
CA MET A 98 -36.17 26.66 -58.34
C MET A 98 -34.81 27.14 -57.80
N LYS A 99 -33.98 27.77 -58.64
CA LYS A 99 -32.66 28.30 -58.26
C LYS A 99 -32.76 29.39 -57.17
N GLU A 100 -33.69 30.33 -57.29
CA GLU A 100 -33.90 31.37 -56.26
C GLU A 100 -34.45 30.77 -54.97
N CYS A 101 -35.36 29.79 -55.07
CA CYS A 101 -35.98 29.14 -53.92
C CYS A 101 -34.98 28.34 -53.06
N VAL A 102 -34.04 27.63 -53.69
CA VAL A 102 -32.94 26.93 -53.01
C VAL A 102 -32.05 27.92 -52.24
N VAL A 103 -31.71 29.06 -52.84
CA VAL A 103 -30.95 30.13 -52.16
C VAL A 103 -31.71 30.73 -50.97
N ILE A 104 -33.04 30.88 -51.06
CA ILE A 104 -33.86 31.42 -49.97
C ILE A 104 -33.94 30.48 -48.76
N MET A 105 -34.11 29.17 -48.99
CA MET A 105 -34.00 28.16 -47.91
C MET A 105 -32.64 28.21 -47.21
N GLY A 106 -31.65 28.76 -47.92
CA GLY A 106 -30.34 29.06 -47.41
C GLY A 106 -29.40 27.89 -47.59
N VAL A 107 -28.13 28.25 -47.69
CA VAL A 107 -27.03 27.35 -47.40
C VAL A 107 -27.11 26.99 -45.90
N ALA A 108 -27.84 25.91 -45.59
CA ALA A 108 -27.27 24.95 -44.65
C ALA A 108 -25.89 24.60 -45.23
N GLY A 109 -24.83 24.57 -44.40
CA GLY A 109 -23.40 24.57 -44.81
C GLY A 109 -22.97 23.44 -45.77
N ASP A 110 -23.91 22.61 -46.16
CA ASP A 110 -23.86 21.48 -47.06
C ASP A 110 -23.93 21.89 -48.55
N ILE A 111 -24.39 23.09 -48.94
CA ILE A 111 -24.41 23.53 -50.36
C ILE A 111 -23.76 24.91 -50.53
N ASP A 112 -22.50 24.97 -50.93
CA ASP A 112 -21.76 26.23 -51.06
C ASP A 112 -22.43 27.19 -52.08
N GLU A 113 -22.51 28.48 -51.72
CA GLU A 113 -23.11 29.52 -52.59
C GLU A 113 -22.42 29.55 -53.96
N ASP A 114 -21.10 29.37 -53.99
CA ASP A 114 -20.29 29.30 -55.21
C ASP A 114 -20.72 28.15 -56.13
N LEU A 115 -21.12 26.99 -55.59
CA LEU A 115 -21.56 25.84 -56.37
C LEU A 115 -22.88 26.12 -57.13
N LEU A 116 -23.75 26.92 -56.52
CA LEU A 116 -25.00 27.40 -57.11
C LEU A 116 -24.78 28.60 -58.05
N MET A 117 -23.79 29.44 -57.78
CA MET A 117 -23.56 30.71 -58.48
C MET A 117 -22.65 30.58 -59.72
N GLU A 118 -21.58 29.79 -59.66
CA GLU A 118 -20.62 29.61 -60.77
C GLU A 118 -21.19 28.76 -61.91
N SER A 119 -22.14 27.86 -61.61
CA SER A 119 -22.82 27.05 -62.63
C SER A 119 -24.02 27.78 -63.24
N GLY A 120 -23.84 28.26 -64.49
CA GLY A 120 -24.90 28.89 -65.29
C GLY A 120 -26.15 28.01 -65.45
N ASP A 121 -25.95 26.69 -65.54
CA ASP A 121 -26.99 25.67 -65.46
C ASP A 121 -26.83 24.83 -64.17
N ALA A 122 -27.48 25.27 -63.10
CA ALA A 122 -27.65 24.49 -61.87
C ALA A 122 -28.88 23.59 -62.01
N SER A 123 -28.78 22.54 -62.85
CA SER A 123 -29.86 21.56 -62.99
C SER A 123 -30.06 20.77 -61.68
N PRO A 124 -31.29 20.29 -61.37
CA PRO A 124 -31.56 19.51 -60.17
C PRO A 124 -30.65 18.30 -60.01
N GLU A 125 -30.27 17.67 -61.12
CA GLU A 125 -29.34 16.53 -61.17
C GLU A 125 -27.95 16.87 -60.62
N LYS A 126 -27.41 18.06 -60.91
CA LYS A 126 -26.10 18.49 -60.40
C LYS A 126 -26.14 18.78 -58.89
N ILE A 127 -27.23 19.38 -58.42
CA ILE A 127 -27.43 19.66 -56.99
C ILE A 127 -27.55 18.34 -56.23
N MET A 128 -28.33 17.38 -56.74
CA MET A 128 -28.43 16.04 -56.17
C MET A 128 -27.09 15.30 -56.18
N ALA A 129 -26.30 15.38 -57.25
CA ALA A 129 -24.98 14.76 -57.31
C ALA A 129 -23.98 15.36 -56.31
N ALA A 130 -24.01 16.68 -56.10
CA ALA A 130 -23.16 17.35 -55.11
C ALA A 130 -23.56 17.01 -53.68
N LEU A 131 -24.87 16.94 -53.39
CA LEU A 131 -25.39 16.46 -52.11
C LEU A 131 -25.02 15.00 -51.87
N GLN A 132 -25.11 14.14 -52.89
CA GLN A 132 -24.70 12.74 -52.81
C GLN A 132 -23.21 12.63 -52.47
N ALA A 133 -22.33 13.36 -53.14
CA ALA A 133 -20.89 13.34 -52.85
C ALA A 133 -20.54 13.81 -51.43
N LYS A 134 -21.25 14.82 -50.89
CA LYS A 134 -21.09 15.24 -49.50
C LYS A 134 -21.69 14.23 -48.51
N LEU A 135 -22.78 13.55 -48.87
CA LEU A 135 -23.36 12.47 -48.09
C LEU A 135 -22.38 11.28 -48.01
N ASP A 136 -21.75 10.92 -49.12
CA ASP A 136 -20.79 9.81 -49.20
C ASP A 136 -19.54 10.14 -48.35
N ALA A 137 -18.98 11.35 -48.47
CA ALA A 137 -17.86 11.81 -47.63
C ALA A 137 -18.22 11.88 -46.13
N ALA A 138 -19.48 12.22 -45.79
CA ALA A 138 -19.95 12.17 -44.41
C ALA A 138 -20.07 10.72 -43.88
N HIS A 139 -20.48 9.77 -44.72
CA HIS A 139 -20.47 8.34 -44.37
C HIS A 139 -19.05 7.83 -44.13
N GLU A 140 -18.09 8.11 -45.01
CA GLU A 140 -16.68 7.76 -44.81
C GLU A 140 -16.16 8.31 -43.47
N ARG A 141 -16.44 9.58 -43.14
CA ARG A 141 -16.01 10.16 -41.86
C ARG A 141 -16.71 9.55 -40.64
N ILE A 142 -17.96 9.10 -40.79
CA ILE A 142 -18.68 8.36 -39.73
C ILE A 142 -18.06 6.97 -39.53
N GLU A 143 -17.66 6.27 -40.59
CA GLU A 143 -16.94 4.99 -40.50
C GLU A 143 -15.59 5.16 -39.79
N GLU A 144 -14.78 6.14 -40.18
CA GLU A 144 -13.51 6.48 -39.50
C GLU A 144 -13.70 6.72 -37.99
N LEU A 145 -14.67 7.56 -37.61
CA LEU A 145 -14.97 7.87 -36.21
C LEU A 145 -15.51 6.65 -35.45
N THR A 146 -16.25 5.76 -36.13
CA THR A 146 -16.77 4.52 -35.54
C THR A 146 -15.63 3.56 -35.22
N ASP A 147 -14.63 3.45 -36.11
CA ASP A 147 -13.43 2.66 -35.86
C ASP A 147 -12.54 3.26 -34.76
N GLU A 148 -12.37 4.58 -34.71
CA GLU A 148 -11.70 5.26 -33.60
C GLU A 148 -12.38 4.96 -32.25
N VAL A 149 -13.72 5.04 -32.18
CA VAL A 149 -14.51 4.71 -30.99
C VAL A 149 -14.38 3.23 -30.61
N ASN A 150 -14.40 2.32 -31.58
CA ASN A 150 -14.21 0.90 -31.34
C ASN A 150 -12.83 0.59 -30.75
N ASP A 151 -11.77 1.22 -31.26
CA ASP A 151 -10.41 1.03 -30.76
C ASP A 151 -10.17 1.68 -29.39
N LEU A 152 -10.74 2.86 -29.15
CA LEU A 152 -10.75 3.47 -27.81
C LEU A 152 -11.49 2.60 -26.79
N THR A 153 -12.63 2.00 -27.19
CA THR A 153 -13.40 1.09 -26.33
C THR A 153 -12.61 -0.18 -25.98
N LYS A 154 -11.87 -0.77 -26.94
CA LYS A 154 -10.95 -1.90 -26.68
C LYS A 154 -9.85 -1.50 -25.70
N ARG A 155 -9.20 -0.34 -25.90
CA ARG A 155 -8.14 0.16 -25.01
C ARG A 155 -8.64 0.44 -23.61
N LEU A 156 -9.86 0.97 -23.47
CA LEU A 156 -10.48 1.25 -22.17
C LEU A 156 -10.73 -0.05 -21.41
N LYS A 157 -11.28 -1.09 -22.06
CA LYS A 157 -11.47 -2.43 -21.47
C LYS A 157 -10.15 -3.06 -20.99
N GLN A 158 -9.11 -3.00 -21.82
CA GLN A 158 -7.78 -3.48 -21.44
C GLN A 158 -7.22 -2.71 -20.22
N LYS A 159 -7.48 -1.40 -20.13
CA LYS A 159 -7.04 -0.59 -18.99
C LYS A 159 -7.85 -0.81 -17.72
N THR A 160 -9.14 -1.13 -17.82
CA THR A 160 -9.92 -1.56 -16.65
C THR A 160 -9.41 -2.91 -16.11
N GLU A 161 -9.18 -3.90 -16.98
CA GLU A 161 -8.60 -5.20 -16.60
C GLU A 161 -7.22 -5.03 -15.93
N GLU A 162 -6.31 -4.25 -16.53
CA GLU A 162 -5.01 -3.91 -15.93
C GLU A 162 -5.14 -3.23 -14.55
N SER A 163 -6.20 -2.46 -14.33
CA SER A 163 -6.42 -1.75 -13.06
C SER A 163 -6.95 -2.68 -11.96
N GLU A 164 -7.84 -3.61 -12.30
CA GLU A 164 -8.37 -4.63 -11.39
C GLU A 164 -7.26 -5.60 -10.96
N ASP A 165 -6.40 -6.03 -11.89
CA ASP A 165 -5.23 -6.87 -11.57
C ASP A 165 -4.27 -6.15 -10.61
N ARG A 166 -3.94 -4.88 -10.88
CA ARG A 166 -3.09 -4.07 -9.99
C ARG A 166 -3.72 -3.88 -8.62
N TRP A 167 -5.03 -3.68 -8.55
CA TRP A 167 -5.77 -3.58 -7.30
C TRP A 167 -5.73 -4.89 -6.50
N GLY A 168 -6.00 -6.03 -7.14
CA GLY A 168 -5.87 -7.35 -6.51
C GLY A 168 -4.45 -7.67 -6.04
N HIS A 169 -3.43 -7.26 -6.79
CA HIS A 169 -2.03 -7.35 -6.34
C HIS A 169 -1.73 -6.46 -5.13
N TRP A 170 -2.22 -5.22 -5.12
CA TRP A 170 -2.06 -4.30 -4.00
C TRP A 170 -2.75 -4.83 -2.73
N GLN A 171 -3.98 -5.32 -2.83
CA GLN A 171 -4.71 -5.91 -1.70
C GLN A 171 -3.96 -7.12 -1.13
N ARG A 172 -3.52 -8.07 -1.98
CA ARG A 172 -2.72 -9.22 -1.55
C ARG A 172 -1.42 -8.79 -0.85
N SER A 173 -0.73 -7.78 -1.39
CA SER A 173 0.49 -7.25 -0.79
C SER A 173 0.25 -6.55 0.55
N LYS A 174 -0.90 -5.87 0.72
CA LYS A 174 -1.30 -5.25 1.98
C LYS A 174 -1.61 -6.29 3.06
N MET A 175 -2.42 -7.30 2.74
CA MET A 175 -2.71 -8.42 3.64
C MET A 175 -1.42 -9.12 4.11
N GLN A 176 -0.50 -9.40 3.19
CA GLN A 176 0.80 -10.00 3.53
C GLN A 176 1.67 -9.10 4.43
N GLY A 177 1.60 -7.78 4.23
CA GLY A 177 2.29 -6.80 5.09
C GLY A 177 1.72 -6.75 6.51
N GLU A 178 0.40 -6.81 6.66
CA GLU A 178 -0.30 -6.85 7.95
C GLU A 178 -0.03 -8.16 8.69
N GLU A 179 -0.10 -9.31 8.00
CA GLU A 179 0.32 -10.60 8.58
C GLU A 179 1.78 -10.59 9.03
N ALA A 180 2.69 -9.98 8.25
CA ALA A 180 4.11 -9.90 8.61
C ALA A 180 4.33 -9.04 9.87
N MET A 181 3.61 -7.90 9.99
CA MET A 181 3.62 -7.07 11.20
C MET A 181 3.08 -7.83 12.41
N GLN A 182 1.95 -8.52 12.30
CA GLN A 182 1.39 -9.32 13.40
C GLN A 182 2.35 -10.43 13.87
N ARG A 183 3.02 -11.11 12.93
CA ARG A 183 4.07 -12.11 13.25
C ARG A 183 5.26 -11.47 13.97
N LEU A 184 5.67 -10.27 13.57
CA LEU A 184 6.78 -9.54 14.19
C LEU A 184 6.42 -9.06 15.61
N ASP A 185 5.18 -8.60 15.83
CA ASP A 185 4.68 -8.24 17.16
C ASP A 185 4.61 -9.46 18.10
N GLU A 186 4.18 -10.62 17.59
CA GLU A 186 4.14 -11.87 18.36
C GLU A 186 5.56 -12.34 18.72
N GLN A 187 6.51 -12.29 17.77
CA GLN A 187 7.92 -12.58 18.03
C GLN A 187 8.53 -11.61 19.05
N THR A 188 8.17 -10.33 18.99
CA THR A 188 8.64 -9.30 19.94
C THR A 188 8.09 -9.57 21.34
N ARG A 189 6.80 -9.92 21.48
CA ARG A 189 6.20 -10.32 22.77
C ARG A 189 6.83 -11.60 23.32
N SER A 190 7.09 -12.60 22.47
CA SER A 190 7.83 -13.81 22.84
C SER A 190 9.24 -13.49 23.36
N LEU A 191 9.99 -12.65 22.65
CA LEU A 191 11.33 -12.20 23.05
C LEU A 191 11.33 -11.50 24.41
N MET A 192 10.35 -10.61 24.68
CA MET A 192 10.20 -9.99 25.99
C MET A 192 9.96 -11.01 27.11
N MET A 193 9.12 -12.02 26.89
CA MET A 193 8.92 -13.10 27.87
C MET A 193 10.18 -13.92 28.12
N VAL A 194 11.02 -14.13 27.10
CA VAL A 194 12.32 -14.80 27.25
C VAL A 194 13.27 -13.94 28.08
N LEU A 195 13.42 -12.65 27.77
CA LEU A 195 14.27 -11.72 28.52
C LEU A 195 13.86 -11.60 29.99
N GLU A 196 12.56 -11.60 30.29
CA GLU A 196 12.08 -11.66 31.68
C GLU A 196 12.49 -12.96 32.39
N ARG A 197 12.41 -14.11 31.70
CA ARG A 197 12.81 -15.41 32.25
C ARG A 197 14.31 -15.47 32.48
N GLU A 198 15.12 -14.93 31.57
CA GLU A 198 16.57 -14.80 31.75
C GLU A 198 16.91 -13.91 32.95
N GLY A 199 16.23 -12.77 33.12
CA GLY A 199 16.40 -11.91 34.30
C GLY A 199 16.07 -12.63 35.62
N LYS A 200 14.97 -13.40 35.64
CA LYS A 200 14.58 -14.24 36.79
C LYS A 200 15.60 -15.35 37.07
N LEU A 201 16.14 -16.01 36.03
CA LEU A 201 17.17 -17.04 36.15
C LEU A 201 18.51 -16.46 36.63
N ALA A 202 18.93 -15.30 36.13
CA ALA A 202 20.14 -14.60 36.57
C ALA A 202 20.04 -14.20 38.06
N ALA A 203 18.89 -13.71 38.51
CA ALA A 203 18.64 -13.44 39.92
C ALA A 203 18.72 -14.70 40.79
N ALA A 204 18.11 -15.81 40.35
CA ALA A 204 18.16 -17.09 41.06
C ALA A 204 19.60 -17.67 41.11
N TYR A 205 20.35 -17.57 40.02
CA TYR A 205 21.77 -17.94 39.97
C TYR A 205 22.61 -17.14 40.96
N ASN A 206 22.40 -15.82 41.03
CA ASN A 206 23.12 -14.94 41.95
C ASN A 206 22.85 -15.28 43.43
N ASP A 207 21.60 -15.59 43.81
CA ASP A 207 21.31 -16.05 45.18
C ASP A 207 21.91 -17.43 45.46
N LEU A 208 21.81 -18.39 44.54
CA LEU A 208 22.47 -19.70 44.66
C LEU A 208 23.99 -19.56 44.83
N TYR A 209 24.62 -18.69 44.04
CA TYR A 209 26.05 -18.37 44.12
C TYR A 209 26.41 -17.72 45.48
N ALA A 210 25.58 -16.81 45.97
CA ALA A 210 25.75 -16.19 47.29
C ALA A 210 25.55 -17.19 48.45
N ARG A 211 24.59 -18.13 48.34
CA ARG A 211 24.40 -19.24 49.29
C ARG A 211 25.60 -20.19 49.26
N HIS A 212 26.06 -20.58 48.08
CA HIS A 212 27.24 -21.44 47.90
C HIS A 212 28.50 -20.80 48.51
N ASN A 213 28.75 -19.51 48.25
CA ASN A 213 29.87 -18.79 48.85
C ASN A 213 29.76 -18.66 50.38
N ARG A 214 28.55 -18.47 50.94
CA ARG A 214 28.32 -18.51 52.39
C ARG A 214 28.64 -19.89 52.97
N ALA A 215 28.14 -20.96 52.34
CA ALA A 215 28.43 -22.33 52.74
C ALA A 215 29.93 -22.67 52.65
N ARG A 216 30.60 -22.26 51.57
CA ARG A 216 32.06 -22.41 51.39
C ARG A 216 32.86 -21.69 52.49
N LYS A 217 32.52 -20.45 52.82
CA LYS A 217 33.15 -19.70 53.93
C LYS A 217 32.91 -20.40 55.28
N LEU A 218 31.70 -20.88 55.54
CA LEU A 218 31.38 -21.65 56.75
C LEU A 218 32.14 -22.98 56.84
N MET A 219 32.31 -23.69 55.72
CA MET A 219 33.13 -24.92 55.66
C MET A 219 34.61 -24.63 55.97
N ILE A 220 35.19 -23.58 55.37
CA ILE A 220 36.57 -23.15 55.64
C ILE A 220 36.73 -22.74 57.11
N TYR A 221 35.78 -21.97 57.66
CA TYR A 221 35.78 -21.56 59.07
C TYR A 221 35.68 -22.76 60.02
N LYS A 222 34.72 -23.67 59.80
CA LYS A 222 34.57 -24.89 60.60
C LYS A 222 35.82 -25.77 60.51
N GLY A 223 36.39 -25.96 59.33
CA GLY A 223 37.62 -26.73 59.14
C GLY A 223 38.83 -26.12 59.85
N THR A 224 39.04 -24.81 59.73
CA THR A 224 40.13 -24.11 60.43
C THR A 224 39.95 -24.09 61.96
N HIS A 225 38.72 -23.93 62.45
CA HIS A 225 38.39 -23.99 63.88
C HIS A 225 38.54 -25.41 64.45
N LEU A 226 38.14 -26.45 63.70
CA LEU A 226 38.35 -27.85 64.08
C LEU A 226 39.84 -28.18 64.18
N MET A 227 40.63 -27.77 63.17
CA MET A 227 42.08 -27.90 63.19
C MET A 227 42.68 -27.19 64.40
N ARG A 228 42.42 -25.90 64.57
CA ARG A 228 43.01 -25.05 65.62
C ARG A 228 42.73 -25.58 67.03
N ASP A 229 41.47 -25.94 67.30
CA ASP A 229 41.02 -26.20 68.67
C ASP A 229 41.05 -27.69 69.06
N ARG A 230 40.77 -28.61 68.12
CA ARG A 230 40.79 -30.05 68.43
C ARG A 230 42.14 -30.72 68.15
N LEU A 231 42.87 -30.29 67.12
CA LEU A 231 44.11 -30.94 66.70
C LEU A 231 45.37 -30.20 67.23
N PHE A 232 45.52 -28.90 66.94
CA PHE A 232 46.72 -28.15 67.32
C PHE A 232 46.80 -27.78 68.81
N LEU A 233 45.67 -27.46 69.46
CA LEU A 233 45.66 -27.13 70.89
C LEU A 233 45.84 -28.35 71.81
N ARG A 234 45.45 -29.55 71.36
CA ARG A 234 45.47 -30.79 72.17
C ARG A 234 46.79 -31.58 72.06
N ASN A 235 47.46 -31.55 70.90
CA ASN A 235 48.76 -32.19 70.69
C ASN A 235 49.91 -31.17 70.77
N LYS A 236 50.22 -30.67 71.97
CA LYS A 236 51.31 -29.69 72.16
C LYS A 236 52.73 -30.26 72.06
N LYS A 237 52.92 -31.59 72.05
CA LYS A 237 54.20 -32.24 71.69
C LYS A 237 53.95 -33.56 70.92
N GLU A 238 54.83 -33.80 69.94
CA GLU A 238 55.17 -35.07 69.28
C GLU A 238 54.25 -35.77 68.26
N ASN A 239 52.94 -35.53 68.15
CA ASN A 239 52.08 -36.29 67.20
C ASN A 239 51.29 -35.47 66.14
N LEU A 240 51.86 -34.38 65.63
CA LEU A 240 51.23 -33.58 64.56
C LEU A 240 51.17 -34.30 63.20
N PHE A 241 52.17 -35.11 62.85
CA PHE A 241 52.20 -35.86 61.58
C PHE A 241 51.08 -36.91 61.51
N TYR A 242 50.93 -37.72 62.56
CA TYR A 242 49.85 -38.70 62.68
C TYR A 242 48.46 -38.05 62.81
N GLY A 243 48.36 -36.90 63.49
CA GLY A 243 47.11 -36.12 63.54
C GLY A 243 46.68 -35.60 62.16
N PHE A 244 47.63 -35.14 61.33
CA PHE A 244 47.35 -34.71 59.97
C PHE A 244 47.00 -35.88 59.04
N HIS A 245 47.70 -37.01 59.16
CA HIS A 245 47.36 -38.24 58.43
C HIS A 245 45.96 -38.75 58.79
N GLY A 246 45.62 -38.80 60.08
CA GLY A 246 44.28 -39.18 60.54
C GLY A 246 43.20 -38.21 60.04
N PHE A 247 43.50 -36.90 59.98
CA PHE A 247 42.58 -35.92 59.39
C PHE A 247 42.39 -36.12 57.88
N ILE A 248 43.43 -36.48 57.12
CA ILE A 248 43.30 -36.89 55.71
C ILE A 248 42.41 -38.13 55.58
N THR A 249 42.61 -39.14 56.43
CA THR A 249 41.78 -40.36 56.42
C THR A 249 40.31 -40.05 56.73
N VAL A 250 40.03 -39.17 57.69
CA VAL A 250 38.65 -38.72 58.00
C VAL A 250 38.04 -37.94 56.83
N LEU A 251 38.80 -37.06 56.17
CA LEU A 251 38.31 -36.34 54.97
C LEU A 251 38.09 -37.26 53.77
N GLN A 252 38.90 -38.32 53.61
CA GLN A 252 38.67 -39.35 52.60
C GLN A 252 37.40 -40.15 52.91
N GLN A 253 37.19 -40.53 54.17
CA GLN A 253 35.97 -41.20 54.62
C GLN A 253 34.72 -40.31 54.45
N GLU A 254 34.74 -39.03 54.82
CA GLU A 254 33.62 -38.11 54.56
C GLU A 254 33.34 -37.90 53.06
N LYS A 255 34.39 -37.89 52.23
CA LYS A 255 34.24 -37.80 50.76
C LYS A 255 33.59 -39.06 50.20
N GLU A 256 34.03 -40.24 50.62
CA GLU A 256 33.44 -41.53 50.22
C GLU A 256 32.00 -41.69 50.72
N GLU A 257 31.71 -41.27 51.96
CA GLU A 257 30.34 -41.24 52.48
C GLU A 257 29.44 -40.28 51.70
N ARG A 258 29.92 -39.09 51.32
CA ARG A 258 29.13 -38.19 50.48
C ARG A 258 28.81 -38.83 49.12
N ILE A 259 29.81 -39.42 48.47
CA ILE A 259 29.62 -40.12 47.18
C ILE A 259 28.64 -41.29 47.34
N ARG A 260 28.69 -42.05 48.45
CA ARG A 260 27.68 -43.09 48.74
C ARG A 260 26.28 -42.50 48.90
N ARG A 261 26.09 -41.43 49.67
CA ARG A 261 24.78 -40.79 49.87
C ARG A 261 24.21 -40.24 48.57
N GLU A 262 25.02 -39.59 47.74
CA GLU A 262 24.61 -39.10 46.41
C GLU A 262 24.23 -40.26 45.47
N LEU A 263 24.94 -41.39 45.52
CA LEU A 263 24.58 -42.61 44.78
C LEU A 263 23.33 -43.31 45.34
N GLU A 264 23.11 -43.27 46.66
CA GLU A 264 21.93 -43.81 47.34
C GLU A 264 20.67 -42.98 46.98
N GLU A 265 20.73 -41.65 47.02
CA GLU A 265 19.63 -40.76 46.59
C GLU A 265 19.29 -40.97 45.10
N MET A 266 20.31 -41.13 44.24
CA MET A 266 20.11 -41.47 42.83
C MET A 266 19.49 -42.86 42.64
N ARG A 267 19.90 -43.86 43.43
CA ARG A 267 19.30 -45.21 43.37
C ARG A 267 17.86 -45.20 43.84
N ASP A 268 17.57 -44.54 44.97
CA ASP A 268 16.25 -44.54 45.60
C ASP A 268 15.22 -43.74 44.77
N SER A 269 15.64 -42.69 44.06
CA SER A 269 14.78 -41.98 43.09
C SER A 269 14.42 -42.83 41.86
N VAL A 270 15.39 -43.59 41.31
CA VAL A 270 15.14 -44.56 40.23
C VAL A 270 14.26 -45.72 40.71
N GLU A 271 14.51 -46.23 41.92
CA GLU A 271 13.70 -47.29 42.54
C GLU A 271 12.26 -46.83 42.78
N PHE A 272 12.05 -45.58 43.20
CA PHE A 272 10.72 -44.99 43.36
C PHE A 272 9.97 -44.87 42.02
N ALA A 273 10.65 -44.40 40.96
CA ALA A 273 10.06 -44.33 39.62
C ALA A 273 9.65 -45.72 39.10
N LEU A 274 10.56 -46.70 39.18
CA LEU A 274 10.29 -48.09 38.76
C LEU A 274 9.16 -48.74 39.58
N ARG A 275 9.08 -48.48 40.89
CA ARG A 275 7.97 -48.98 41.73
C ARG A 275 6.62 -48.41 41.33
N ASN A 276 6.55 -47.15 40.90
CA ASN A 276 5.30 -46.56 40.44
C ASN A 276 4.89 -47.14 39.08
N GLU A 277 5.84 -47.31 38.15
CA GLU A 277 5.60 -47.93 36.84
C GLU A 277 5.08 -49.38 36.98
N VAL A 278 5.72 -50.19 37.84
CA VAL A 278 5.28 -51.56 38.12
C VAL A 278 3.87 -51.60 38.74
N ARG A 279 3.51 -50.65 39.62
CA ARG A 279 2.12 -50.56 40.14
C ARG A 279 1.12 -50.21 39.04
N PHE A 280 1.46 -49.28 38.15
CA PHE A 280 0.62 -48.90 37.03
C PHE A 280 0.33 -50.11 36.13
N LEU A 281 1.39 -50.79 35.65
CA LEU A 281 1.28 -51.98 34.81
C LEU A 281 0.52 -53.14 35.49
N LEU A 282 0.69 -53.33 36.80
CA LEU A 282 -0.09 -54.32 37.56
C LEU A 282 -1.58 -53.97 37.63
N SER A 283 -1.93 -52.69 37.76
CA SER A 283 -3.34 -52.24 37.77
C SER A 283 -4.01 -52.41 36.41
N GLU A 284 -3.29 -52.12 35.32
CA GLU A 284 -3.74 -52.33 33.95
C GLU A 284 -3.95 -53.82 33.65
N ASN A 285 -3.00 -54.68 34.07
CA ASN A 285 -3.09 -56.13 33.92
C ASN A 285 -4.32 -56.71 34.67
N GLN A 286 -4.64 -56.20 35.86
CA GLN A 286 -5.85 -56.60 36.60
C GLN A 286 -7.15 -56.22 35.84
N LEU A 287 -7.21 -55.03 35.25
CA LEU A 287 -8.35 -54.58 34.44
C LEU A 287 -8.54 -55.45 33.18
N CYS A 288 -7.44 -55.75 32.47
CA CYS A 288 -7.44 -56.63 31.29
C CYS A 288 -7.86 -58.07 31.62
N ASN A 289 -7.44 -58.61 32.78
CA ASN A 289 -7.87 -59.93 33.23
C ASN A 289 -9.35 -59.94 33.64
N ALA A 290 -9.86 -58.87 34.25
CA ALA A 290 -11.27 -58.76 34.61
C ALA A 290 -12.19 -58.69 33.39
N SER A 291 -11.80 -57.96 32.33
CA SER A 291 -12.56 -57.91 31.08
C SER A 291 -12.51 -59.26 30.33
N SER A 292 -11.35 -59.91 30.27
CA SER A 292 -11.18 -61.25 29.68
C SER A 292 -12.08 -62.30 30.35
N ARG A 293 -12.16 -62.33 31.70
CA ARG A 293 -13.04 -63.25 32.44
C ARG A 293 -14.52 -63.03 32.12
N ARG A 294 -15.00 -61.78 32.11
CA ARG A 294 -16.40 -61.46 31.75
C ARG A 294 -16.75 -61.95 30.34
N LEU A 295 -15.87 -61.73 29.36
CA LEU A 295 -16.07 -62.21 28.00
C LEU A 295 -16.11 -63.74 27.91
N ALA A 296 -15.28 -64.44 28.69
CA ALA A 296 -15.31 -65.91 28.75
C ALA A 296 -16.61 -66.44 29.38
N GLU A 297 -17.11 -65.80 30.43
CA GLU A 297 -18.39 -66.13 31.09
C GLU A 297 -19.58 -65.93 30.13
N GLU A 298 -19.67 -64.77 29.46
CA GLU A 298 -20.71 -64.51 28.45
C GLU A 298 -20.66 -65.51 27.29
N THR A 299 -19.45 -65.81 26.79
CA THR A 299 -19.27 -66.78 25.69
C THR A 299 -19.75 -68.18 26.09
N ASN A 300 -19.56 -68.59 27.34
CA ASN A 300 -20.03 -69.88 27.85
C ASN A 300 -21.54 -69.90 28.08
N ARG A 301 -22.13 -68.80 28.57
CA ARG A 301 -23.59 -68.64 28.65
C ARG A 301 -24.24 -68.78 27.26
N LEU A 302 -23.75 -68.07 26.25
CA LEU A 302 -24.29 -68.14 24.89
C LEU A 302 -24.17 -69.53 24.26
N LYS A 303 -23.11 -70.30 24.58
CA LYS A 303 -22.99 -71.71 24.17
C LYS A 303 -24.04 -72.62 24.81
N LEU A 304 -24.42 -72.37 26.07
CA LEU A 304 -25.49 -73.10 26.76
C LEU A 304 -26.86 -72.73 26.19
N ASP A 305 -27.14 -71.44 26.01
CA ASP A 305 -28.40 -70.95 25.44
C ASP A 305 -28.62 -71.47 24.01
N ARG A 306 -27.58 -71.48 23.17
CA ARG A 306 -27.66 -72.07 21.81
C ARG A 306 -27.96 -73.57 21.82
N ARG A 307 -27.44 -74.33 22.79
CA ARG A 307 -27.78 -75.76 22.97
C ARG A 307 -29.21 -75.95 23.46
N ALA A 308 -29.70 -75.09 24.35
CA ALA A 308 -31.09 -75.12 24.80
C ALA A 308 -32.08 -74.76 23.68
N LEU A 309 -31.74 -73.78 22.84
CA LEU A 309 -32.58 -73.33 21.73
C LEU A 309 -32.65 -74.37 20.60
N ALA A 310 -31.53 -75.03 20.28
CA ALA A 310 -31.51 -76.17 19.35
C ALA A 310 -32.41 -77.33 19.82
N LYS A 311 -32.42 -77.63 21.14
CA LYS A 311 -33.35 -78.62 21.71
C LYS A 311 -34.82 -78.20 21.57
N ARG A 312 -35.16 -76.91 21.69
CA ARG A 312 -36.54 -76.42 21.57
C ARG A 312 -37.07 -76.46 20.13
N LEU A 313 -36.22 -76.16 19.14
CA LEU A 313 -36.61 -76.17 17.72
C LEU A 313 -36.98 -77.56 17.21
N LEU A 314 -36.36 -78.63 17.72
CA LEU A 314 -36.68 -80.02 17.37
C LEU A 314 -38.07 -80.49 17.84
N TYR A 315 -38.76 -79.75 18.72
CA TYR A 315 -39.98 -80.22 19.39
C TYR A 315 -41.29 -79.51 18.99
N LYS A 316 -41.29 -78.57 18.04
CA LYS A 316 -42.52 -77.84 17.64
C LYS A 316 -42.84 -77.87 16.14
N GLN A 317 -43.33 -79.02 15.67
CA GLN A 317 -44.46 -79.03 14.71
C GLN A 317 -45.74 -79.32 15.49
N ARG A 318 -46.54 -78.29 15.81
CA ARG A 318 -47.91 -78.43 16.37
C ARG A 318 -48.80 -77.25 15.93
N PRO A 319 -50.12 -77.44 15.83
CA PRO A 319 -51.06 -76.43 15.34
C PRO A 319 -51.25 -75.26 16.32
N TYR A 320 -51.81 -74.16 15.81
CA TYR A 320 -51.96 -72.88 16.50
C TYR A 320 -52.63 -72.99 17.89
N GLU A 321 -52.02 -72.32 18.87
CA GLU A 321 -52.46 -72.31 20.28
C GLU A 321 -53.59 -71.26 20.50
N ARG A 322 -54.38 -71.41 21.58
CA ARG A 322 -55.59 -70.59 21.84
C ARG A 322 -55.26 -69.10 22.06
N LEU A 323 -56.23 -68.22 21.75
CA LEU A 323 -56.06 -66.76 21.78
C LEU A 323 -55.57 -66.22 23.15
N GLU A 324 -56.03 -66.79 24.25
CA GLU A 324 -55.61 -66.44 25.62
C GLU A 324 -54.10 -66.71 25.84
N TYR A 325 -53.58 -67.80 25.27
CA TYR A 325 -52.15 -68.10 25.28
C TYR A 325 -51.35 -67.14 24.40
N LEU A 326 -51.92 -66.71 23.26
CA LEU A 326 -51.30 -65.70 22.39
C LEU A 326 -51.24 -64.32 23.08
N LEU A 327 -52.27 -63.95 23.84
CA LEU A 327 -52.28 -62.71 24.64
C LEU A 327 -51.28 -62.78 25.81
N TRP A 328 -51.27 -63.87 26.58
CA TRP A 328 -50.31 -64.06 27.67
C TRP A 328 -48.85 -64.12 27.18
N THR A 329 -48.59 -64.81 26.06
CA THR A 329 -47.26 -64.79 25.44
C THR A 329 -46.93 -63.44 24.82
N TRP A 330 -47.91 -62.63 24.36
CA TRP A 330 -47.69 -61.25 23.94
C TRP A 330 -47.31 -60.32 25.10
N GLU A 331 -47.94 -60.44 26.27
CA GLU A 331 -47.58 -59.68 27.47
C GLU A 331 -46.17 -60.01 27.95
N ILE A 332 -45.81 -61.30 28.02
CA ILE A 332 -44.44 -61.74 28.30
C ILE A 332 -43.47 -61.26 27.21
N TRP A 333 -43.90 -61.27 25.95
CA TRP A 333 -43.10 -60.76 24.84
C TRP A 333 -42.91 -59.24 24.89
N GLN A 334 -43.84 -58.45 25.44
CA GLN A 334 -43.62 -57.00 25.59
C GLN A 334 -42.45 -56.69 26.53
N THR A 335 -42.32 -57.41 27.65
CA THR A 335 -41.20 -57.20 28.59
C THR A 335 -39.85 -57.58 27.96
N THR A 336 -39.80 -58.67 27.20
CA THR A 336 -38.59 -59.10 26.47
C THR A 336 -38.31 -58.28 25.21
N ARG A 337 -39.33 -57.70 24.56
CA ARG A 337 -39.20 -56.77 23.42
C ARG A 337 -38.45 -55.51 23.81
N GLY A 338 -38.64 -55.01 25.04
CA GLY A 338 -37.87 -53.88 25.58
C GLY A 338 -36.38 -54.19 25.62
N ALA A 339 -36.01 -55.32 26.22
CA ALA A 339 -34.63 -55.79 26.27
C ALA A 339 -34.04 -56.05 24.87
N LEU A 340 -34.78 -56.70 23.97
CA LEU A 340 -34.33 -56.98 22.60
C LEU A 340 -34.20 -55.71 21.72
N ARG A 341 -34.98 -54.65 22.00
CA ARG A 341 -34.75 -53.32 21.40
C ARG A 341 -33.43 -52.73 21.89
N LEU A 342 -33.22 -52.71 23.21
CA LEU A 342 -31.98 -52.21 23.80
C LEU A 342 -30.74 -53.01 23.33
N GLU A 343 -30.83 -54.34 23.19
CA GLU A 343 -29.76 -55.14 22.59
C GLU A 343 -29.51 -54.79 21.12
N LYS A 344 -30.56 -54.52 20.33
CA LYS A 344 -30.43 -54.12 18.92
C LYS A 344 -29.87 -52.72 18.78
N ASP A 345 -30.21 -51.80 19.68
CA ASP A 345 -29.71 -50.43 19.68
C ASP A 345 -28.27 -50.39 20.22
N LEU A 346 -27.92 -51.17 21.25
CA LEU A 346 -26.54 -51.40 21.68
C LEU A 346 -25.70 -52.10 20.59
N ALA A 347 -26.28 -53.00 19.78
CA ALA A 347 -25.60 -53.59 18.63
C ALA A 347 -25.36 -52.56 17.52
N ARG A 348 -26.29 -51.62 17.31
CA ARG A 348 -26.11 -50.46 16.41
C ARG A 348 -25.02 -49.54 16.93
N GLU A 349 -25.02 -49.18 18.21
CA GLU A 349 -23.96 -48.36 18.83
C GLU A 349 -22.59 -49.03 18.76
N LYS A 350 -22.50 -50.35 19.01
CA LYS A 350 -21.25 -51.09 18.81
C LYS A 350 -20.80 -51.08 17.35
N ALA A 351 -21.73 -51.16 16.39
CA ALA A 351 -21.41 -51.05 14.97
C ALA A 351 -20.98 -49.64 14.55
N THR A 352 -21.62 -48.58 15.08
CA THR A 352 -21.20 -47.19 14.80
C THR A 352 -19.85 -46.87 15.44
N VAL A 353 -19.61 -47.29 16.69
CA VAL A 353 -18.31 -47.17 17.35
C VAL A 353 -17.23 -47.94 16.59
N ALA A 354 -17.52 -49.15 16.09
CA ALA A 354 -16.58 -49.90 15.25
C ALA A 354 -16.29 -49.18 13.92
N ALA A 355 -17.31 -48.61 13.26
CA ALA A 355 -17.15 -47.84 12.03
C ALA A 355 -16.35 -46.54 12.24
N VAL A 356 -16.63 -45.80 13.32
CA VAL A 356 -15.89 -44.59 13.71
C VAL A 356 -14.43 -44.94 14.05
N ASN A 357 -14.19 -46.03 14.78
CA ASN A 357 -12.82 -46.48 15.06
C ASN A 357 -12.08 -46.89 13.77
N GLN A 358 -12.74 -47.58 12.83
CA GLN A 358 -12.15 -47.91 11.53
C GLN A 358 -11.83 -46.65 10.70
N GLN A 359 -12.75 -45.69 10.65
CA GLN A 359 -12.50 -44.38 10.02
C GLN A 359 -11.32 -43.66 10.69
N PHE A 360 -11.28 -43.60 12.02
CA PHE A 360 -10.18 -43.00 12.78
C PHE A 360 -8.84 -43.70 12.50
N THR A 361 -8.82 -45.03 12.36
CA THR A 361 -7.60 -45.78 12.03
C THR A 361 -7.16 -45.50 10.60
N TRP A 362 -8.10 -45.32 9.67
CA TRP A 362 -7.83 -45.03 8.26
C TRP A 362 -7.34 -43.59 8.07
N THR A 363 -7.98 -42.59 8.69
CA THR A 363 -7.53 -41.20 8.67
C THR A 363 -6.18 -41.04 9.38
N SER A 364 -5.95 -41.73 10.51
CA SER A 364 -4.64 -41.74 11.18
C SER A 364 -3.53 -42.35 10.31
N ARG A 365 -3.85 -43.35 9.49
CA ARG A 365 -2.90 -43.93 8.51
C ARG A 365 -2.63 -43.01 7.32
N GLN A 366 -3.58 -42.14 6.96
CA GLN A 366 -3.40 -41.12 5.91
C GLN A 366 -2.71 -39.85 6.42
N MET A 367 -2.86 -39.53 7.70
CA MET A 367 -2.19 -38.39 8.34
C MET A 367 -0.67 -38.49 8.25
N VAL A 368 -0.07 -39.68 8.33
CA VAL A 368 1.40 -39.83 8.26
C VAL A 368 1.95 -39.42 6.89
N PRO A 369 1.50 -39.99 5.74
CA PRO A 369 1.89 -39.49 4.42
C PRO A 369 1.55 -38.02 4.16
N LEU A 370 0.44 -37.52 4.71
CA LEU A 370 0.07 -36.09 4.60
C LEU A 370 1.01 -35.19 5.40
N MET A 371 1.48 -35.61 6.58
CA MET A 371 2.50 -34.91 7.36
C MET A 371 3.83 -34.90 6.62
N ASP A 372 4.29 -36.05 6.11
CA ASP A 372 5.53 -36.16 5.33
C ASP A 372 5.47 -35.24 4.09
N PHE A 373 4.32 -35.19 3.41
CA PHE A 373 4.08 -34.28 2.28
C PHE A 373 4.02 -32.81 2.69
N MET A 374 3.40 -32.47 3.83
CA MET A 374 3.41 -31.09 4.35
C MET A 374 4.81 -30.64 4.77
N ASP A 375 5.64 -31.52 5.33
CA ASP A 375 7.03 -31.20 5.69
C ASP A 375 7.93 -31.09 4.45
N GLN A 376 7.67 -31.87 3.39
CA GLN A 376 8.26 -31.66 2.07
C GLN A 376 7.85 -30.30 1.48
N LEU A 377 6.57 -29.96 1.46
CA LEU A 377 6.09 -28.64 1.01
C LEU A 377 6.70 -27.49 1.81
N ARG A 378 6.85 -27.63 3.14
CA ARG A 378 7.56 -26.64 3.97
C ARG A 378 9.03 -26.50 3.56
N MET A 379 9.73 -27.61 3.34
CA MET A 379 11.12 -27.59 2.86
C MET A 379 11.23 -26.92 1.49
N ASP A 380 10.28 -27.15 0.59
CA ASP A 380 10.29 -26.57 -0.75
C ASP A 380 9.91 -25.09 -0.76
N VAL A 381 8.93 -24.65 0.06
CA VAL A 381 8.65 -23.22 0.30
C VAL A 381 9.88 -22.49 0.86
N VAL A 382 10.63 -23.12 1.78
CA VAL A 382 11.89 -22.54 2.29
C VAL A 382 12.96 -22.44 1.20
N LYS A 383 13.08 -23.44 0.31
CA LYS A 383 13.98 -23.37 -0.85
C LYS A 383 13.59 -22.26 -1.83
N GLU A 384 12.31 -22.14 -2.16
CA GLU A 384 11.79 -21.07 -3.03
C GLU A 384 12.01 -19.68 -2.42
N GLN A 385 11.80 -19.53 -1.10
CA GLN A 385 12.11 -18.29 -0.39
C GLN A 385 13.61 -17.96 -0.45
N MET A 386 14.48 -18.94 -0.22
CA MET A 386 15.93 -18.75 -0.37
C MET A 386 16.34 -18.38 -1.80
N GLN A 387 15.75 -19.02 -2.82
CA GLN A 387 16.01 -18.67 -4.23
C GLN A 387 15.51 -17.27 -4.56
N GLY A 388 14.30 -16.90 -4.12
CA GLY A 388 13.74 -15.56 -4.27
C GLY A 388 14.59 -14.48 -3.60
N ASP A 389 15.14 -14.76 -2.42
CA ASP A 389 16.08 -13.86 -1.73
C ASP A 389 17.43 -13.74 -2.45
N ILE A 390 17.95 -14.81 -3.06
CA ILE A 390 19.15 -14.76 -3.90
C ILE A 390 18.90 -13.87 -5.12
N VAL A 391 17.82 -14.11 -5.87
CA VAL A 391 17.44 -13.31 -7.06
C VAL A 391 17.20 -11.85 -6.67
N ARG A 392 16.51 -11.59 -5.55
CA ARG A 392 16.30 -10.22 -5.04
C ARG A 392 17.61 -9.53 -4.69
N ARG A 393 18.56 -10.22 -4.03
CA ARG A 393 19.90 -9.68 -3.73
C ARG A 393 20.71 -9.39 -4.99
N GLU A 394 20.63 -10.27 -5.99
CA GLU A 394 21.29 -10.04 -7.29
C GLU A 394 20.70 -8.83 -8.02
N LEU A 395 19.37 -8.69 -8.04
CA LEU A 395 18.68 -7.56 -8.68
C LEU A 395 18.96 -6.23 -7.96
N VAL A 396 19.03 -6.24 -6.63
CA VAL A 396 19.50 -5.09 -5.83
C VAL A 396 20.97 -4.77 -6.11
N ALA A 397 21.84 -5.78 -6.24
CA ALA A 397 23.24 -5.56 -6.57
C ALA A 397 23.45 -5.03 -8.01
N GLN A 398 22.65 -5.51 -8.98
CA GLN A 398 22.68 -5.03 -10.37
C GLN A 398 22.18 -3.58 -10.47
N SER A 399 21.03 -3.26 -9.86
CA SER A 399 20.51 -1.89 -9.83
C SER A 399 21.46 -0.94 -9.09
N ALA A 400 22.05 -1.34 -7.96
CA ALA A 400 23.07 -0.54 -7.28
C ALA A 400 24.31 -0.26 -8.16
N ARG A 401 24.76 -1.24 -8.96
CA ARG A 401 25.84 -1.04 -9.94
C ARG A 401 25.44 -0.07 -11.07
N GLN A 402 24.20 -0.17 -11.57
CA GLN A 402 23.67 0.76 -12.58
C GLN A 402 23.58 2.19 -12.04
N PHE A 403 23.07 2.38 -10.81
CA PHE A 403 23.02 3.69 -10.16
C PHE A 403 24.43 4.25 -9.88
N ALA A 404 25.39 3.42 -9.46
CA ALA A 404 26.78 3.85 -9.29
C ALA A 404 27.38 4.32 -10.63
N TYR A 405 27.17 3.57 -11.71
CA TYR A 405 27.63 3.93 -13.05
C TYR A 405 27.00 5.25 -13.54
N LEU A 406 25.69 5.43 -13.38
CA LEU A 406 24.99 6.68 -13.71
C LEU A 406 25.48 7.86 -12.87
N ALA A 407 25.75 7.65 -11.57
CA ALA A 407 26.30 8.69 -10.70
C ALA A 407 27.70 9.13 -11.13
N ASP A 408 28.56 8.19 -11.56
CA ASP A 408 29.88 8.52 -12.08
C ASP A 408 29.83 9.17 -13.47
N GLN A 409 28.89 8.77 -14.34
CA GLN A 409 28.60 9.50 -15.58
C GLN A 409 28.18 10.96 -15.29
N LEU A 410 27.20 11.19 -14.42
CA LEU A 410 26.76 12.53 -14.03
C LEU A 410 27.88 13.37 -13.40
N ARG A 411 28.75 12.76 -12.58
CA ARG A 411 29.95 13.43 -12.04
C ARG A 411 30.92 13.85 -13.16
N SER A 412 31.14 12.98 -14.15
CA SER A 412 32.02 13.29 -15.29
C SER A 412 31.46 14.38 -16.20
N GLN A 413 30.15 14.36 -16.46
CA GLN A 413 29.44 15.42 -17.21
C GLN A 413 29.54 16.76 -16.46
N ARG A 414 29.22 16.78 -15.16
CA ARG A 414 29.34 17.98 -14.32
C ARG A 414 30.77 18.55 -14.28
N LYS A 415 31.79 17.68 -14.35
CA LYS A 415 33.18 18.12 -14.50
C LYS A 415 33.43 18.78 -15.85
N GLN A 416 32.94 18.21 -16.95
CA GLN A 416 33.06 18.79 -18.29
C GLN A 416 32.31 20.13 -18.41
N GLU A 417 31.13 20.25 -17.80
CA GLU A 417 30.37 21.52 -17.71
C GLU A 417 31.17 22.59 -16.94
N LEU A 418 31.75 22.24 -15.80
CA LEU A 418 32.60 23.17 -15.04
C LEU A 418 33.86 23.59 -15.82
N ASP A 419 34.53 22.65 -16.50
CA ASP A 419 35.68 22.95 -17.36
C ASP A 419 35.27 23.85 -18.55
N MET A 420 34.07 23.68 -19.11
CA MET A 420 33.52 24.55 -20.17
C MET A 420 33.20 25.95 -19.65
N LEU A 421 32.54 26.07 -18.48
CA LEU A 421 32.24 27.34 -17.84
C LEU A 421 33.51 28.13 -17.47
N LEU A 422 34.57 27.43 -17.03
CA LEU A 422 35.88 28.04 -16.79
C LEU A 422 36.51 28.59 -18.08
N ARG A 423 36.39 27.87 -19.21
CA ARG A 423 36.86 28.35 -20.52
C ARG A 423 36.05 29.57 -21.00
N LEU A 424 34.72 29.52 -20.89
CA LEU A 424 33.86 30.66 -21.25
C LEU A 424 34.20 31.90 -20.41
N ARG A 425 34.40 31.74 -19.10
CA ARG A 425 34.86 32.82 -18.21
C ARG A 425 36.22 33.39 -18.62
N HIS A 426 37.15 32.55 -19.09
CA HIS A 426 38.46 33.00 -19.57
C HIS A 426 38.31 33.84 -20.84
N LEU A 427 37.52 33.39 -21.83
CA LEU A 427 37.24 34.12 -23.06
C LEU A 427 36.50 35.45 -22.78
N GLU A 428 35.56 35.47 -21.82
CA GLU A 428 34.92 36.70 -21.38
C GLU A 428 35.89 37.70 -20.75
N ASN A 429 36.89 37.22 -20.00
CA ASN A 429 37.91 38.08 -19.42
C ASN A 429 38.84 38.62 -20.49
N GLU A 430 39.32 37.78 -21.43
CA GLU A 430 40.11 38.22 -22.58
C GLU A 430 39.37 39.30 -23.40
N ALA A 431 38.08 39.09 -23.70
CA ALA A 431 37.26 40.08 -24.39
C ALA A 431 37.00 41.37 -23.58
N LYS A 432 37.08 41.32 -22.24
CA LYS A 432 37.03 42.53 -21.37
C LYS A 432 38.38 43.25 -21.39
N ASP A 433 39.49 42.52 -21.31
CA ASP A 433 40.84 43.06 -21.35
C ASP A 433 41.14 43.70 -22.72
N GLU A 434 40.68 43.10 -23.83
CA GLU A 434 40.72 43.70 -25.16
C GLU A 434 39.94 45.02 -25.23
N ARG A 435 38.72 45.07 -24.67
CA ARG A 435 37.92 46.31 -24.61
C ARG A 435 38.59 47.38 -23.77
N ILE A 436 39.19 47.01 -22.63
CA ILE A 436 39.97 47.93 -21.79
C ILE A 436 41.17 48.45 -22.61
N ALA A 437 41.93 47.59 -23.29
CA ALA A 437 43.06 47.98 -24.11
C ALA A 437 42.68 48.81 -25.36
N VAL A 438 41.43 48.73 -25.84
CA VAL A 438 40.89 49.66 -26.86
C VAL A 438 40.57 51.01 -26.22
N LEU A 439 39.83 51.04 -25.10
CA LEU A 439 39.49 52.27 -24.39
C LEU A 439 40.74 53.03 -23.89
N GLU A 440 41.78 52.33 -23.42
CA GLU A 440 43.06 52.92 -23.02
C GLU A 440 43.79 53.57 -24.20
N ARG A 441 43.70 52.98 -25.41
CA ARG A 441 44.23 53.60 -26.64
C ARG A 441 43.41 54.82 -27.05
N GLU A 442 42.08 54.73 -27.06
CA GLU A 442 41.21 55.87 -27.34
C GLU A 442 41.46 57.04 -26.36
N ILE A 443 41.62 56.76 -25.07
CA ILE A 443 41.98 57.74 -24.02
C ILE A 443 43.39 58.32 -24.21
N ALA A 444 44.34 57.54 -24.75
CA ALA A 444 45.69 58.01 -25.05
C ALA A 444 45.74 58.89 -26.32
N GLU A 445 44.89 58.59 -27.30
CA GLU A 445 44.76 59.30 -28.58
C GLU A 445 43.79 60.48 -28.52
N ASP A 446 42.95 60.59 -27.49
CA ASP A 446 42.03 61.72 -27.29
C ASP A 446 42.80 63.04 -27.14
N LYS A 447 42.60 63.92 -28.11
CA LYS A 447 43.19 65.25 -28.22
C LYS A 447 42.85 66.15 -27.03
N HIS A 448 41.68 65.99 -26.42
CA HIS A 448 41.27 66.75 -25.24
C HIS A 448 42.05 66.30 -24.00
N ILE A 449 42.21 64.98 -23.82
CA ILE A 449 43.01 64.42 -22.72
C ILE A 449 44.50 64.75 -22.91
N HIS A 450 45.00 64.71 -24.15
CA HIS A 450 46.37 65.14 -24.47
C HIS A 450 46.57 66.64 -24.19
N ALA A 451 45.63 67.50 -24.59
CA ALA A 451 45.67 68.93 -24.28
C ALA A 451 45.62 69.21 -22.78
N LEU A 452 44.77 68.49 -22.02
CA LEU A 452 44.71 68.60 -20.55
C LEU A 452 46.03 68.16 -19.90
N LYS A 453 46.64 67.04 -20.33
CA LYS A 453 47.97 66.62 -19.87
C LYS A 453 49.04 67.69 -20.17
N GLY A 454 49.01 68.28 -21.37
CA GLY A 454 49.86 69.42 -21.74
C GLY A 454 49.67 70.61 -20.81
N MET A 455 48.43 71.04 -20.57
CA MET A 455 48.10 72.13 -19.64
C MET A 455 48.56 71.84 -18.21
N VAL A 456 48.48 70.59 -17.73
CA VAL A 456 49.00 70.21 -16.41
C VAL A 456 50.53 70.35 -16.36
N VAL A 457 51.25 69.89 -17.38
CA VAL A 457 52.71 70.06 -17.49
C VAL A 457 53.11 71.54 -17.60
N ASP A 458 52.35 72.35 -18.34
CA ASP A 458 52.54 73.80 -18.42
C ASP A 458 52.27 74.50 -17.09
N LEU A 459 51.22 74.11 -16.36
CA LEU A 459 50.94 74.61 -15.02
C LEU A 459 52.05 74.20 -14.04
N GLU A 460 52.50 72.95 -14.04
CA GLU A 460 53.61 72.49 -13.22
C GLU A 460 54.91 73.25 -13.51
N THR A 461 55.28 73.41 -14.79
CA THR A 461 56.50 74.14 -15.17
C THR A 461 56.40 75.63 -14.85
N ASN A 462 55.22 76.24 -15.01
CA ASN A 462 54.99 77.62 -14.58
C ASN A 462 55.02 77.77 -13.04
N LEU A 463 54.52 76.79 -12.29
CA LEU A 463 54.56 76.77 -10.83
C LEU A 463 56.02 76.58 -10.32
N ARG A 464 56.81 75.70 -10.95
CA ARG A 464 58.26 75.57 -10.72
C ARG A 464 58.99 76.90 -11.00
N ARG A 465 58.73 77.55 -12.16
CA ARG A 465 59.29 78.88 -12.49
C ARG A 465 58.88 79.96 -11.49
N ALA A 466 57.66 79.93 -10.97
CA ALA A 466 57.18 80.87 -9.95
C ALA A 466 57.87 80.66 -8.59
N LEU A 467 58.11 79.39 -8.21
CA LEU A 467 58.89 79.04 -7.02
C LEU A 467 60.36 79.47 -7.14
N ASP A 468 60.98 79.29 -8.31
CA ASP A 468 62.36 79.78 -8.53
C ASP A 468 62.45 81.30 -8.60
N ARG A 469 61.43 82.01 -9.12
CA ARG A 469 61.33 83.47 -8.99
C ARG A 469 61.20 83.93 -7.53
N ARG A 470 60.54 83.16 -6.66
CA ARG A 470 60.53 83.45 -5.20
C ARG A 470 61.90 83.30 -4.55
N LYS A 471 62.81 82.47 -5.08
CA LYS A 471 64.20 82.35 -4.58
C LYS A 471 65.08 83.58 -4.89
N GLN A 472 64.70 84.43 -5.85
CA GLN A 472 65.47 85.63 -6.22
C GLN A 472 65.04 86.92 -5.48
N ARG A 473 64.14 86.85 -4.49
CA ARG A 473 63.77 87.99 -3.63
C ARG A 473 63.95 87.68 -2.14
N SER A 474 65.19 87.46 -1.73
CA SER A 474 65.62 87.56 -0.34
C SER A 474 66.33 88.91 -0.09
N TYR A 475 65.56 89.90 0.33
CA TYR A 475 66.11 91.03 1.09
C TYR A 475 66.69 90.50 2.40
N VAL A 476 67.97 90.74 2.69
CA VAL A 476 68.47 90.78 4.07
C VAL A 476 69.54 91.87 4.19
N VAL A 477 69.20 92.99 4.81
CA VAL A 477 70.14 93.81 5.57
C VAL A 477 69.49 94.00 6.95
N PRO A 478 70.09 93.46 8.05
CA PRO A 478 69.50 93.57 9.38
C PRO A 478 69.80 94.94 10.03
N PRO A 479 68.97 95.37 11.01
CA PRO A 479 69.04 96.72 11.56
C PRO A 479 69.95 96.82 12.80
N ALA A 480 70.84 97.82 12.84
CA ALA A 480 71.21 98.62 14.03
C ALA A 480 72.44 99.52 13.76
N ASN A 481 72.20 100.77 13.33
CA ASN A 481 72.96 101.95 13.79
C ASN A 481 72.22 103.23 13.38
N GLY A 482 72.37 104.29 14.19
CA GLY A 482 71.45 105.43 14.25
C GLY A 482 71.50 106.43 13.07
N PRO A 483 70.35 106.99 12.62
CA PRO A 483 70.28 108.01 11.56
C PRO A 483 70.95 109.37 11.86
N ARG A 484 71.42 110.04 10.80
CA ARG A 484 71.87 111.45 10.87
C ARG A 484 71.40 112.26 9.65
N CYS A 485 70.48 113.20 9.88
CA CYS A 485 69.99 114.19 8.91
C CYS A 485 71.08 115.18 8.46
N VAL A 486 72.04 114.80 7.61
CA VAL A 486 73.05 115.73 7.07
C VAL A 486 72.40 116.58 5.97
N GLN A 487 71.91 117.79 6.27
CA GLN A 487 72.76 118.97 6.49
C GLN A 487 73.36 119.19 7.90
N CYS A 488 72.87 118.57 8.98
CA CYS A 488 73.38 118.80 10.35
C CYS A 488 73.54 117.57 11.28
N GLY A 489 72.99 116.41 10.89
CA GLY A 489 73.26 115.08 11.42
C GLY A 489 72.60 114.66 12.74
N ARG A 490 71.25 114.56 12.81
CA ARG A 490 70.49 113.93 13.93
C ARG A 490 69.25 113.10 13.49
N GLU A 491 68.52 112.52 14.46
CA GLU A 491 68.07 111.12 14.43
C GLU A 491 66.60 110.86 14.89
N THR A 492 65.75 110.25 14.05
CA THR A 492 64.31 109.86 14.30
C THR A 492 63.76 108.91 13.22
N SER A 493 62.67 108.11 13.36
CA SER A 493 62.08 107.36 14.50
C SER A 493 60.82 106.51 14.10
N PHE A 494 60.73 105.25 14.57
CA PHE A 494 59.53 104.43 14.87
C PHE A 494 58.56 103.81 13.79
N ARG A 495 58.28 102.51 14.04
CA ARG A 495 57.11 101.62 13.78
C ARG A 495 56.17 101.79 12.58
N GLY A 496 55.96 100.66 11.90
CA GLY A 496 54.79 100.25 11.12
C GLY A 496 54.80 98.73 10.99
#